data_AF-A0A418MGG3-F1
#
_entry.id   AF-A0A418MGG3-F1
#
_cell.length_a   1.000
_cell.length_b   1.000
_cell.length_c   1.000
_cell.angle_alpha   90.00
_cell.angle_beta   90.00
_cell.angle_gamma   90.00
#
_symmetry.space_group_name_H-M   'P 1'
#
loop_
_entity.id
_entity.type
_entity.pdbx_description
1 polymer ?
#
loop_
_entity_poly.entity_id
_entity_poly.type
_entity_poly.pdbx_seq_one_letter_code
_entity_poly.pdbx_strand_id
1 'polypeptide(L)'
;MFLEFCGRPADQLDVQEVRQFLLYHIHEKKRSAITVNVYNAAIRFLFVVTLNRTFNPLQIPRQKMPKTLPQVLSRPKLHPFWSIATT
;
A
#
# COMPACT_ATOMS: atom_id res chain seq x y z
N MET A 1 -13.08 4.13 8.89
CA MET A 1 -12.33 2.87 8.71
C MET A 1 -11.15 2.69 9.68
N PHE A 2 -10.10 3.54 9.72
CA PHE A 2 -9.01 3.42 10.72
C PHE A 2 -9.42 3.93 12.11
N LEU A 3 -9.90 5.18 12.22
CA LEU A 3 -10.33 5.75 13.51
C LEU A 3 -11.52 4.98 14.12
N GLU A 4 -12.43 4.49 13.27
CA GLU A 4 -13.51 3.58 13.66
C GLU A 4 -12.97 2.27 14.26
N PHE A 5 -11.91 1.70 13.70
CA PHE A 5 -11.28 0.48 14.24
C PHE A 5 -10.65 0.74 15.62
N CYS A 6 -10.06 1.92 15.80
CA CYS A 6 -9.41 2.27 17.07
C CYS A 6 -10.38 2.74 18.15
N GLY A 7 -11.58 3.20 17.78
CA GLY A 7 -12.60 3.71 18.70
C GLY A 7 -12.16 4.94 19.51
N ARG A 8 -11.11 5.64 19.06
CA ARG A 8 -10.48 6.76 19.77
C ARG A 8 -10.08 7.87 18.80
N PRO A 9 -10.02 9.12 19.28
CA PRO A 9 -9.65 10.26 18.44
C PRO A 9 -8.16 10.17 18.07
N ALA A 10 -7.82 10.72 16.89
CA ALA A 10 -6.51 10.53 16.27
C ALA A 10 -5.33 11.07 17.11
N ASP A 11 -5.59 12.05 17.96
CA ASP A 11 -4.65 12.64 18.89
C ASP A 11 -4.32 11.72 20.09
N GLN A 12 -5.10 10.68 20.35
CA GLN A 12 -4.83 9.74 21.46
C GLN A 12 -4.22 8.42 20.97
N LEU A 13 -4.00 8.29 19.66
CA LEU A 13 -3.45 7.09 19.04
C LEU A 13 -1.93 7.15 18.96
N ASP A 14 -1.30 5.98 19.07
CA ASP A 14 0.12 5.78 18.94
C ASP A 14 0.41 4.72 17.86
N VAL A 15 1.69 4.37 17.71
CA VAL A 15 2.19 3.41 16.72
C VAL A 15 1.62 2.01 16.93
N GLN A 16 1.21 1.66 18.15
CA GLN A 16 0.66 0.33 18.46
C GLN A 16 -0.67 0.10 17.75
N GLU A 17 -1.57 1.07 17.76
CA GLU A 17 -2.88 0.98 17.10
C GLU A 17 -2.74 0.90 15.59
N VAL A 18 -1.78 1.65 15.03
CA VAL A 18 -1.45 1.56 13.61
C VAL A 18 -0.96 0.14 13.26
N ARG A 19 -0.09 -0.44 14.08
CA ARG A 19 0.41 -1.81 13.87
C ARG A 19 -0.71 -2.83 13.94
N GLN A 20 -1.57 -2.74 14.95
CA GLN A 20 -2.73 -3.63 15.11
C GLN A 20 -3.68 -3.52 13.91
N PHE A 21 -3.98 -2.29 13.46
CA PHE A 21 -4.85 -2.07 12.30
C PHE A 21 -4.28 -2.69 11.02
N LEU A 22 -2.98 -2.50 10.77
CA LEU A 22 -2.32 -3.06 9.58
C LEU A 22 -2.25 -4.59 9.68
N LEU A 23 -1.91 -5.15 10.84
CA LEU A 23 -1.88 -6.61 11.06
C LEU A 23 -3.26 -7.24 10.88
N TYR A 24 -4.32 -6.60 11.39
CA TYR A 24 -5.70 -7.03 11.15
C TYR A 24 -6.02 -7.09 9.64
N HIS A 25 -5.58 -6.10 8.87
CA HIS A 25 -5.80 -6.10 7.42
C HIS A 25 -4.98 -7.15 6.67
N ILE A 26 -3.80 -7.50 7.18
CA ILE A 26 -2.92 -8.52 6.62
C ILE A 26 -3.46 -9.92 6.93
N HIS A 27 -3.74 -10.22 8.19
CA HIS A 27 -4.03 -11.57 8.65
C HIS A 27 -5.53 -11.91 8.56
N GLU A 28 -6.40 -11.02 9.04
CA GLU A 28 -7.85 -11.29 9.11
C GLU A 28 -8.54 -10.96 7.78
N LYS A 29 -8.31 -9.76 7.25
CA LYS A 29 -8.93 -9.31 5.99
C LYS A 29 -8.20 -9.76 4.73
N LYS A 30 -6.99 -10.32 4.87
CA LYS A 30 -6.14 -10.82 3.76
C LYS A 30 -6.05 -9.83 2.59
N ARG A 31 -5.92 -8.54 2.89
CA ARG A 31 -5.80 -7.49 1.87
C ARG A 31 -4.47 -7.60 1.15
N SER A 32 -4.44 -7.12 -0.10
CA SER A 32 -3.20 -7.07 -0.87
C SER A 32 -2.15 -6.18 -0.18
N ALA A 33 -0.87 -6.50 -0.36
CA ALA A 33 0.23 -5.69 0.15
C ALA A 33 0.18 -4.24 -0.38
N ILE A 34 -0.34 -4.02 -1.59
CA ILE A 34 -0.58 -2.68 -2.15
C ILE A 34 -1.56 -1.91 -1.26
N THR A 35 -2.71 -2.51 -1.00
CA THR A 35 -3.78 -1.90 -0.19
C THR A 35 -3.28 -1.56 1.22
N VAL A 36 -2.59 -2.49 1.88
CA VAL A 36 -2.02 -2.27 3.21
C VAL A 36 -0.98 -1.16 3.20
N ASN A 37 -0.14 -1.09 2.17
CA ASN A 37 0.85 -0.02 2.01
C ASN A 37 0.19 1.36 1.76
N VAL A 38 -0.94 1.41 1.06
CA VAL A 38 -1.74 2.64 0.90
C VAL A 38 -2.30 3.08 2.25
N TYR A 39 -2.85 2.16 3.06
CA TYR A 39 -3.30 2.48 4.41
C TYR A 39 -2.16 3.00 5.28
N ASN A 40 -1.00 2.33 5.28
CA ASN A 40 0.19 2.80 6.01
C ASN A 40 0.58 4.22 5.56
N ALA A 41 0.60 4.51 4.26
CA ALA A 41 0.91 5.84 3.74
C ALA A 41 -0.08 6.91 4.20
N ALA A 42 -1.39 6.62 4.13
CA ALA A 42 -2.43 7.55 4.59
C ALA A 42 -2.35 7.82 6.10
N ILE A 43 -2.08 6.79 6.90
CA ILE A 43 -1.92 6.92 8.36
C ILE A 43 -0.67 7.76 8.69
N ARG A 44 0.45 7.50 8.01
CA ARG A 44 1.67 8.32 8.16
C ARG A 44 1.42 9.78 7.81
N PHE A 45 0.69 10.04 6.73
CA PHE A 45 0.32 11.40 6.34
C PHE A 45 -0.50 12.09 7.45
N LEU A 46 -1.52 11.41 7.98
CA LEU A 46 -2.33 11.93 9.08
C LEU A 46 -1.49 12.32 10.30
N PHE A 47 -0.61 11.44 10.77
CA PHE A 47 0.18 11.73 11.97
C PHE A 47 1.29 12.75 11.74
N VAL A 48 2.05 12.63 10.65
CA VAL A 48 3.22 13.47 10.41
C VAL A 48 2.83 14.83 9.87
N VAL A 49 1.92 14.88 8.90
CA VAL A 49 1.59 16.13 8.19
C VAL A 49 0.43 16.85 8.87
N THR A 50 -0.65 16.13 9.21
CA THR A 50 -1.85 16.78 9.76
C THR A 50 -1.72 17.06 11.25
N LEU A 51 -1.20 16.12 12.04
CA LEU A 51 -1.07 16.26 13.49
C LEU A 51 0.33 16.72 13.96
N ASN A 52 1.25 16.93 13.02
CA ASN A 52 2.64 17.35 13.28
C ASN A 52 3.36 16.52 14.35
N ARG A 53 3.20 15.18 14.30
CA ARG A 53 3.83 14.24 15.25
C ARG A 53 5.07 13.60 14.68
N THR A 54 6.04 13.35 15.56
CA THR A 54 7.21 12.54 15.25
C THR A 54 6.78 11.08 15.07
N PHE A 55 7.00 10.53 13.88
CA PHE A 55 6.62 9.16 13.55
C PHE A 55 7.82 8.37 13.06
N ASN A 56 8.27 7.37 13.83
CA ASN A 56 9.43 6.58 13.45
C ASN A 56 9.07 5.59 12.32
N PRO A 57 9.62 5.77 11.10
CA PRO A 57 9.32 4.88 9.96
C PRO A 57 9.76 3.44 10.18
N LEU A 58 10.75 3.19 11.03
CA LEU A 58 11.26 1.85 11.30
C LEU A 58 10.28 1.01 12.11
N GLN A 59 9.38 1.64 12.86
CA GLN A 59 8.40 0.93 13.69
C GLN A 59 7.22 0.36 12.90
N ILE A 60 6.98 0.89 11.67
CA ILE A 60 5.91 0.44 10.78
C ILE A 60 6.45 0.27 9.34
N PRO A 61 7.22 -0.80 9.10
CA PRO A 61 7.77 -1.06 7.78
C PRO A 61 6.66 -1.30 6.76
N ARG A 62 6.92 -0.91 5.51
CA ARG A 62 6.05 -1.27 4.39
C ARG A 62 6.12 -2.77 4.13
N GLN A 63 5.01 -3.36 3.72
CA GLN A 63 5.00 -4.74 3.27
C GLN A 63 5.77 -4.86 1.97
N LYS A 64 6.68 -5.84 1.91
CA LYS A 64 7.39 -6.19 0.69
C LYS A 64 6.38 -6.71 -0.33
N MET A 65 6.40 -6.09 -1.50
CA MET A 65 5.61 -6.56 -2.63
C MET A 65 6.49 -7.45 -3.52
N PRO A 66 6.05 -8.67 -3.84
CA PRO A 66 6.72 -9.47 -4.85
C PRO A 66 6.61 -8.73 -6.19
N LYS A 67 7.75 -8.52 -6.86
CA LYS A 67 7.77 -8.01 -8.22
C LYS A 67 7.69 -9.19 -9.17
N THR A 68 6.59 -9.31 -9.90
CA THR A 68 6.51 -10.28 -10.99
C THR A 68 7.31 -9.72 -12.16
N LEU A 69 8.21 -10.55 -12.72
CA LEU A 69 8.89 -10.19 -13.96
C LEU A 69 7.82 -10.02 -15.05
N PRO A 70 7.90 -8.96 -15.87
CA PRO A 70 7.00 -8.82 -17.00
C PRO A 70 7.19 -10.07 -17.87
N GLN A 71 6.06 -10.71 -18.21
CA GLN A 71 6.09 -11.80 -19.17
C GLN A 71 6.46 -11.20 -20.51
N VAL A 72 7.75 -11.24 -20.84
CA VAL A 72 8.25 -10.84 -22.15
C VAL A 72 7.63 -11.81 -23.16
N LEU A 73 6.85 -11.27 -24.09
CA LEU A 73 6.35 -12.01 -25.24
C LEU A 73 7.55 -12.52 -26.03
N SER A 74 7.85 -13.82 -25.90
CA SER A 74 8.73 -14.53 -26.81
C SER A 74 8.20 -14.31 -28.23
N ARG A 75 8.91 -13.46 -29.00
CA ARG A 75 8.67 -13.05 -30.39
C ARG A 75 7.19 -13.06 -30.83
N PRO A 76 6.51 -11.91 -30.87
CA PRO A 76 5.20 -11.86 -31.50
C PRO A 76 5.35 -12.25 -32.97
N LYS A 77 4.57 -13.24 -33.44
CA LYS A 77 4.14 -13.25 -34.84
C LYS A 77 3.54 -11.86 -35.06
N LEU A 78 4.21 -11.05 -35.87
CA LEU A 78 3.85 -9.64 -36.12
C LEU A 78 2.37 -9.59 -36.47
N HIS A 79 1.57 -9.00 -35.58
CA HIS A 79 0.14 -8.84 -35.79
C HIS A 79 -0.07 -7.87 -36.98
N PRO A 80 -1.09 -8.07 -37.84
CA PRO A 80 -1.34 -7.24 -39.03
C PRO A 80 -1.44 -5.72 -38.77
N PHE A 81 -1.59 -5.31 -37.51
CA PHE A 81 -1.60 -3.91 -37.10
C PHE A 81 -0.35 -3.14 -37.56
N TRP A 82 0.81 -3.80 -37.71
CA TRP A 82 2.03 -3.15 -38.20
C TRP A 82 2.13 -3.06 -39.74
N SER A 83 1.30 -3.77 -40.51
CA SER A 83 1.43 -3.77 -41.98
C SER A 83 0.84 -2.55 -42.67
N ILE A 84 0.02 -1.76 -41.97
CA ILE A 84 -0.66 -0.58 -42.54
C ILE A 84 0.13 0.72 -42.40
N ALA A 85 1.27 0.71 -41.69
CA ALA A 85 2.08 1.89 -41.43
C ALA A 85 3.18 2.15 -42.47
N THR A 86 3.17 1.47 -43.63
CA THR A 86 4.23 1.57 -44.67
C THR A 86 3.67 1.90 -46.07
N THR A 87 2.59 2.66 -46.16
CA THR A 87 2.08 3.20 -47.44
C THR A 87 1.95 4.70 -47.34
#